data_AF-A0A843GMP6-F1
#
_entry.id   AF-A0A843GMP6-F1
#
_cell.length_a   1.000
_cell.length_b   1.000
_cell.length_c   1.000
_cell.angle_alpha   90.00
_cell.angle_beta   90.00
_cell.angle_gamma   90.00
#
_symmetry.space_group_name_H-M   'P 1'
#
loop_
_entity.id
_entity.type
_entity.pdbx_description
1 polymer ?
#
loop_
_entity_poly.entity_id
_entity_poly.type
_entity_poly.pdbx_seq_one_letter_code
_entity_poly.pdbx_strand_id
1 'polypeptide(L)' 'EPTEENLFALTEDEILQRGIDNLPTSLWEAYHALEEDEVVKNALGEKVFNQFYTIKRAEWDAYRVQVFDYERDQYLDV' A
#
# COMPACT_ATOMS: atom_id res chain seq x y z
N GLU A 1 23.12 -0.08 8.94
CA GLU A 1 23.35 1.31 9.41
C GLU A 1 22.04 2.09 9.41
N PRO A 2 21.72 2.83 10.50
CA PRO A 2 20.62 3.78 10.49
C PRO A 2 20.90 4.91 9.48
N THR A 3 19.87 5.33 8.74
CA THR A 3 19.98 6.43 7.77
C THR A 3 19.59 7.73 8.45
N GLU A 4 20.53 8.68 8.56
CA GLU A 4 20.29 10.03 9.13
C GLU A 4 19.90 11.07 8.07
N GLU A 5 19.80 10.66 6.80
CA GLU A 5 19.53 11.55 5.67
C GLU A 5 18.02 11.79 5.49
N ASN A 6 17.66 12.99 5.04
CA ASN A 6 16.28 13.32 4.70
C ASN A 6 15.88 12.65 3.38
N LEU A 7 15.13 11.54 3.45
CA LEU A 7 14.66 10.79 2.28
C LEU A 7 13.82 11.64 1.30
N PHE A 8 13.11 12.66 1.78
CA PHE A 8 12.31 13.54 0.92
C PHE A 8 13.15 14.49 0.06
N ALA A 9 14.44 14.62 0.35
CA ALA A 9 15.37 15.42 -0.45
C ALA A 9 16.08 14.59 -1.53
N LEU A 10 15.90 13.27 -1.55
CA LEU A 10 16.53 12.35 -2.50
C LEU A 10 15.58 12.06 -3.67
N THR A 11 16.17 11.78 -4.82
CA THR A 11 15.47 11.26 -5.99
C THR A 11 15.14 9.77 -5.84
N GLU A 12 14.16 9.27 -6.60
CA GLU A 12 13.80 7.83 -6.57
C GLU A 12 15.00 6.94 -6.94
N ASP A 13 15.80 7.33 -7.93
CA ASP A 13 17.02 6.60 -8.32
C ASP A 13 18.05 6.52 -7.18
N GLU A 14 18.21 7.60 -6.43
CA GLU A 14 19.11 7.67 -5.27
C GLU A 14 18.64 6.82 -4.09
N ILE A 15 17.32 6.66 -3.92
CA ILE A 15 16.71 5.79 -2.91
C ILE A 15 16.91 4.32 -3.31
N LEU A 16 16.66 3.98 -4.58
CA LEU A 16 16.85 2.64 -5.13
C LEU A 16 18.31 2.19 -5.10
N GLN A 17 19.26 3.07 -5.46
CA GLN A 17 20.70 2.76 -5.40
C GLN A 17 21.19 2.45 -3.98
N ARG A 18 20.51 2.99 -2.95
CA ARG A 18 20.80 2.71 -1.54
C ARG A 18 20.14 1.42 -1.04
N GLY A 19 19.36 0.72 -1.86
CA GLY A 19 18.63 -0.49 -1.47
C GLY A 19 17.49 -0.21 -0.49
N ILE A 20 16.93 1.00 -0.53
CA ILE A 20 15.77 1.36 0.28
C ILE A 20 14.52 1.08 -0.55
N ASP A 21 13.75 0.08 -0.12
CA ASP A 21 12.47 -0.24 -0.74
C ASP A 21 11.38 0.69 -0.20
N ASN A 22 10.44 1.05 -1.09
CA ASN A 22 9.25 1.79 -0.70
C ASN A 22 8.25 0.88 0.00
N LEU A 23 7.55 1.44 0.99
CA LEU A 23 6.39 0.78 1.56
C LEU A 23 5.26 0.69 0.52
N PRO A 24 4.34 -0.28 0.67
CA PRO A 24 3.11 -0.33 -0.12
C PRO A 24 2.41 1.03 -0.17
N THR A 25 2.12 1.50 -1.38
CA THR A 25 1.58 2.84 -1.65
C THR A 25 0.05 2.86 -1.70
N SER A 26 -0.55 1.67 -1.79
CA SER A 26 -2.00 1.48 -1.82
C SER A 26 -2.44 0.39 -0.85
N LEU A 27 -3.72 0.41 -0.47
CA LEU A 27 -4.29 -0.66 0.33
C LEU A 27 -4.18 -2.01 -0.41
N TRP A 28 -4.31 -2.02 -1.74
CA TRP A 28 -4.07 -3.20 -2.59
C TRP A 28 -2.72 -3.84 -2.33
N GLU A 29 -1.65 -3.06 -2.47
CA GLU A 29 -0.29 -3.54 -2.24
C GLU A 29 -0.09 -3.97 -0.78
N ALA A 30 -0.67 -3.23 0.17
CA ALA A 30 -0.47 -3.47 1.59
C ALA A 30 -1.05 -4.82 2.05
N TYR A 31 -2.27 -5.17 1.64
CA TYR A 31 -2.84 -6.46 2.05
C TYR A 31 -2.25 -7.64 1.28
N HIS A 32 -1.74 -7.46 0.05
CA HIS A 32 -0.97 -8.51 -0.64
C HIS A 32 0.39 -8.72 0.02
N ALA A 33 1.09 -7.66 0.43
CA ALA A 33 2.32 -7.79 1.21
C ALA A 33 2.06 -8.53 2.54
N LEU A 34 0.94 -8.23 3.20
CA LEU A 34 0.49 -8.93 4.40
C LEU A 34 0.16 -10.42 4.15
N GLU A 35 -0.31 -10.77 2.95
CA GLU A 35 -0.60 -12.16 2.57
C GLU A 35 0.67 -13.02 2.53
N GLU A 36 1.81 -12.42 2.20
CA GLU A 36 3.10 -13.11 2.13
C GLU A 36 3.87 -13.08 3.48
N ASP A 37 3.44 -12.28 4.46
CA ASP A 37 4.12 -12.13 5.74
C ASP A 37 3.69 -13.19 6.77
N GLU A 38 4.45 -14.29 6.83
CA GLU A 38 4.23 -15.37 7.81
C GLU A 38 4.36 -14.93 9.27
N VAL A 39 5.21 -13.94 9.58
CA VAL A 39 5.42 -13.50 10.96
C VAL A 39 4.14 -12.83 11.47
N VAL A 40 3.57 -11.93 10.67
CA VAL A 40 2.35 -11.21 11.03
C VAL A 40 1.14 -12.15 10.99
N LYS A 41 1.03 -13.03 9.98
CA LYS A 41 -0.03 -14.05 9.90
C LYS A 41 -0.07 -14.93 11.16
N ASN A 42 1.08 -15.42 11.60
CA ASN A 42 1.18 -16.26 12.79
C ASN A 42 0.88 -15.49 14.09
N ALA A 43 1.29 -14.22 14.19
CA ALA A 43 1.00 -13.38 15.35
C ALA A 43 -0.50 -13.08 15.50
N LEU A 44 -1.22 -12.89 14.39
CA LEU A 44 -2.68 -12.65 14.40
C LEU A 44 -3.48 -13.95 14.58
N GLY A 45 -2.96 -15.05 14.06
CA GLY A 45 -3.67 -16.33 13.98
C GLY A 45 -4.66 -16.37 12.81
N GLU A 46 -4.90 -17.57 12.30
CA GLU A 46 -5.62 -17.84 11.05
C GLU A 46 -6.99 -17.14 10.97
N LYS A 47 -7.82 -17.26 12.02
CA LYS A 47 -9.19 -16.71 12.01
C LYS A 47 -9.20 -15.18 11.91
N VAL A 48 -8.33 -14.51 12.67
CA VAL A 48 -8.27 -13.04 12.70
C VAL A 48 -7.68 -12.53 11.40
N PHE A 49 -6.61 -13.15 10.91
CA PHE A 49 -6.00 -12.82 9.63
C PHE A 49 -7.01 -12.92 8.48
N ASN A 50 -7.70 -14.06 8.34
CA ASN A 50 -8.65 -14.28 7.24
C ASN A 50 -9.80 -13.27 7.26
N GLN A 51 -10.33 -12.96 8.44
CA GLN A 51 -11.39 -11.96 8.59
C GLN A 51 -10.88 -10.56 8.23
N PHE A 52 -9.70 -10.18 8.72
CA PHE A 52 -9.09 -8.88 8.43
C PHE A 52 -8.80 -8.72 6.93
N TYR A 53 -8.15 -9.71 6.32
CA TYR A 53 -7.83 -9.72 4.89
C TYR A 53 -9.10 -9.57 4.04
N THR A 54 -10.16 -10.32 4.36
CA THR A 54 -11.45 -10.22 3.66
C THR A 54 -12.05 -8.82 3.75
N ILE A 55 -12.03 -8.20 4.93
CA ILE A 55 -12.54 -6.84 5.14
C ILE A 55 -11.72 -5.83 4.31
N LYS A 56 -10.39 -5.92 4.34
CA LYS A 56 -9.51 -4.99 3.62
C LYS A 56 -9.59 -5.12 2.11
N ARG A 57 -9.76 -6.33 1.60
CA ARG A 57 -10.04 -6.56 0.19
C ARG A 57 -11.36 -5.91 -0.22
N ALA A 58 -12.43 -6.11 0.55
CA ALA A 58 -13.73 -5.52 0.25
C ALA A 58 -13.71 -3.98 0.30
N GLU A 59 -12.97 -3.41 1.26
CA GLU A 59 -12.72 -1.96 1.36
C GLU A 59 -12.06 -1.42 0.10
N TRP A 60 -11.01 -2.09 -0.40
CA TRP A 60 -10.34 -1.68 -1.64
C TRP A 60 -11.24 -1.80 -2.87
N ASP A 61 -12.00 -2.90 -2.98
CA ASP A 61 -12.95 -3.09 -4.09
C ASP A 61 -14.03 -2.00 -4.10
N ALA A 62 -14.50 -1.57 -2.92
CA ALA A 62 -15.45 -0.47 -2.82
C ALA A 62 -14.83 0.90 -3.13
N TYR A 63 -13.55 1.10 -2.81
CA TYR A 63 -12.82 2.34 -3.12
C TYR A 63 -12.56 2.49 -4.63
N ARG A 64 -11.99 1.47 -5.27
CA ARG A 64 -11.50 1.56 -6.66
C ARG A 64 -12.58 1.67 -7.75
N VAL A 65 -13.83 1.42 -7.40
CA VAL A 65 -14.97 1.52 -8.35
C VAL A 65 -15.66 2.88 -8.28
N GLN A 66 -15.26 3.74 -7.35
CA GLN A 66 -15.78 5.10 -7.25
C GLN A 66 -15.19 5.95 -8.36
N VAL A 67 -15.98 6.92 -8.83
CA VAL A 67 -15.49 8.02 -9.67
C VAL A 67 -15.27 9.21 -8.76
N PHE A 68 -14.02 9.61 -8.59
CA PHE A 68 -13.62 10.73 -7.74
C PHE A 68 -13.80 12.06 -8.47
N ASP A 69 -14.02 13.14 -7.72
CA ASP A 69 -14.18 14.48 -8.30
C ASP A 69 -12.96 14.90 -9.13
N TYR A 70 -11.74 14.51 -8.72
CA TYR A 70 -10.54 14.70 -9.54
C TYR A 70 -10.68 14.12 -10.94
N GLU A 71 -11.18 12.89 -11.08
CA GLU A 71 -11.37 12.25 -12.39
C GLU A 71 -12.45 12.97 -13.21
N ARG A 72 -13.49 13.48 -12.54
CA ARG A 72 -14.52 14.28 -13.20
C ARG A 72 -13.93 15.58 -13.74
N ASP A 73 -13.22 16.32 -12.91
CA ASP A 73 -12.61 17.60 -13.26
C ASP A 73 -11.54 17.44 -14.36
N GLN A 74 -10.77 16.34 -14.36
CA GLN A 74 -9.75 16.09 -15.38
C GLN A 74 -10.30 15.59 -16.72
N TYR A 75 -11.39 14.82 -16.71
CA TYR A 75 -11.82 14.07 -17.90
C TYR A 75 -13.21 14.44 -18.44
N LEU A 76 -14.05 15.20 -17.71
CA LEU A 76 -15.41 15.54 -18.14
C LEU A 76 -15.60 17.00 -18.61
N ASP A 77 -14.62 17.89 -18.42
CA ASP A 77 -14.65 19.26 -18.96
C ASP A 77 -14.26 19.29 -20.46
N VAL A 78 -15.09 18.66 -21.30
CA VAL A 78 -15.03 18.76 -22.78
C VAL A 78 -16.20 19.59 -23.30
#